data_AF-A0A526VFF5-F1
#
_entry.id   AF-A0A526VFF5-F1
#
_cell.length_a   1.000
_cell.length_b   1.000
_cell.length_c   1.000
_cell.angle_alpha   90.00
_cell.angle_beta   90.00
_cell.angle_gamma   90.00
#
_symmetry.space_group_name_H-M   'P 1'
#
loop_
_entity.id
_entity.type
_entity.pdbx_description
1 polymer ?
#
loop_
_entity_poly.entity_id
_entity_poly.type
_entity_poly.pdbx_seq_one_letter_code
_entity_poly.pdbx_strand_id
1 'polypeptide(L)'
;MYFIALAADYDGTLAHDGIVAKKTLAALERFKKSGRKLVLVTGRELPDLKRVFPELSLFDKVVAENGAMIYTPASEEERVIAPSPEPKFVARLKRQGVKPLSVGRSIVATWEPHQATVLDIIKKMGLELEIIFNKGAVMILPSGINKATGLAAALQDLRLSPHNVVGVGDAENDHAFLQACGCSAAVDNAIPAVKDTANLVMRGARGKGVEQLIAKLIKRDHAIVPKRHDGIVLGSSGGDDVYLSPSDTILIAGSSGIGKSTLATALTERFVESGFQFCVFDPEGDYDGLEGAVRLGDGSSAPTKAQVLDLIAKADSNIVVNGLALRVDERPDFFADLLPGLSSFRRRTARPHWLVIDEAHHLLPKRRDDTRAVLSLELPGTILITVHPEAISTDALRLVTAIIALGPKAKDVVKVFCKETGIEPPKDIPTPKGARVLFWRPQSGKKVKTVKVVEPRQSLKRHSRKYAEGQLDEAGSFYFHGPDNAMNLRAHNLMIFAQIAEGIDDKTWEFHLRTGDYSKWFRHQIRDKDLARETAEAEEDKTLSAQDSRKRVLDAVRRRYTAPATAPE
;
A
#
# COMPACT_ATOMS: atom_id res chain seq x y z
N MET A 1 -6.73 12.12 9.21
CA MET A 1 -7.69 11.08 9.69
C MET A 1 -7.26 9.73 9.13
N TYR A 2 -6.97 8.73 9.97
CA TYR A 2 -6.54 7.40 9.51
C TYR A 2 -7.69 6.38 9.50
N PHE A 3 -8.37 6.21 10.63
CA PHE A 3 -9.58 5.38 10.69
C PHE A 3 -10.78 6.18 10.21
N ILE A 4 -11.43 5.70 9.16
CA ILE A 4 -12.55 6.39 8.50
C ILE A 4 -13.89 5.69 8.73
N ALA A 5 -13.89 4.53 9.40
CA ALA A 5 -15.11 3.81 9.73
C ALA A 5 -15.04 3.06 11.07
N LEU A 6 -16.22 2.83 11.67
CA LEU A 6 -16.43 1.98 12.82
C LEU A 6 -17.44 0.89 12.44
N ALA A 7 -17.02 -0.36 12.52
CA ALA A 7 -17.88 -1.54 12.43
C ALA A 7 -18.21 -2.00 13.85
N ALA A 8 -19.49 -1.98 14.24
CA ALA A 8 -19.90 -2.27 15.60
C ALA A 8 -20.92 -3.41 15.63
N ASP A 9 -20.69 -4.37 16.53
CA ASP A 9 -21.72 -5.32 16.89
C ASP A 9 -22.91 -4.65 17.62
N TYR A 10 -24.09 -5.27 17.53
CA TYR A 10 -25.30 -4.76 18.17
C TYR A 10 -25.45 -5.26 19.62
N ASP A 11 -25.68 -6.55 19.82
CA ASP A 11 -26.14 -7.13 21.09
C ASP A 11 -24.99 -7.35 22.08
N GLY A 12 -25.00 -6.65 23.22
CA GLY A 12 -23.89 -6.72 24.18
C GLY A 12 -22.74 -5.77 23.83
N THR A 13 -22.78 -5.14 22.65
CA THR A 13 -21.81 -4.13 22.23
C THR A 13 -22.40 -2.73 22.20
N LEU A 14 -23.44 -2.47 21.39
CA LEU A 14 -24.14 -1.18 21.37
C LEU A 14 -25.33 -1.18 22.32
N ALA A 15 -26.08 -2.29 22.33
CA ALA A 15 -27.35 -2.43 23.01
C ALA A 15 -27.23 -3.30 24.27
N HIS A 16 -28.12 -3.04 25.22
CA HIS A 16 -28.45 -3.95 26.32
C HIS A 16 -29.94 -4.26 26.22
N ASP A 17 -30.29 -5.55 26.14
CA ASP A 17 -31.68 -6.01 26.05
C ASP A 17 -32.45 -5.37 24.88
N GLY A 18 -31.75 -5.19 23.76
CA GLY A 18 -32.29 -4.56 22.56
C GLY A 18 -32.37 -3.04 22.59
N ILE A 19 -31.93 -2.38 23.66
CA ILE A 19 -32.01 -0.91 23.82
C ILE A 19 -30.62 -0.28 23.73
N VAL A 20 -30.48 0.74 22.89
CA VAL A 20 -29.27 1.58 22.80
C VAL A 20 -29.48 2.85 23.62
N ALA A 21 -28.54 3.15 24.53
CA ALA A 21 -28.62 4.34 25.36
C ALA A 21 -28.50 5.64 24.53
N LYS A 22 -29.22 6.70 24.92
CA LYS A 22 -29.16 8.02 24.26
C LYS A 22 -27.73 8.59 24.16
N LYS A 23 -26.88 8.32 25.16
CA LYS A 23 -25.47 8.76 25.14
C LYS A 23 -24.66 8.04 24.07
N THR A 24 -24.88 6.74 23.88
CA THR A 24 -24.30 5.95 22.80
C THR A 24 -24.73 6.49 21.44
N LEU A 25 -26.04 6.76 21.25
CA LEU A 25 -26.57 7.37 20.02
C LEU A 25 -25.90 8.71 19.72
N ALA A 26 -25.82 9.59 20.72
CA ALA A 26 -25.14 10.88 20.57
C ALA A 26 -23.65 10.70 20.23
N ALA A 27 -22.97 9.66 20.73
CA ALA A 27 -21.60 9.35 20.34
C ALA A 27 -21.48 8.89 18.89
N LEU A 28 -22.36 8.00 18.43
CA LEU A 28 -22.43 7.55 17.04
C LEU A 28 -22.69 8.74 16.10
N GLU A 29 -23.63 9.62 16.45
CA GLU A 29 -23.89 10.84 15.69
C GLU A 29 -22.67 11.77 15.60
N ARG A 30 -21.97 11.99 16.71
CA ARG A 30 -20.72 12.77 16.70
C ARG A 30 -19.66 12.13 15.81
N PHE A 31 -19.56 10.80 15.83
CA PHE A 31 -18.64 10.07 14.98
C PHE A 31 -18.99 10.27 13.50
N LYS A 32 -20.26 10.13 13.11
CA LYS A 32 -20.73 10.39 11.74
C LYS A 32 -20.51 11.84 11.31
N LYS A 33 -20.80 12.81 12.19
CA LYS A 33 -20.54 14.25 11.97
C LYS A 33 -19.05 14.57 11.77
N SER A 34 -18.14 13.72 12.22
CA SER A 34 -16.70 13.86 11.94
C SER A 34 -16.29 13.48 10.51
N GLY A 35 -17.24 13.06 9.66
CA GLY A 35 -17.01 12.61 8.29
C GLY A 35 -16.75 11.12 8.15
N ARG A 36 -16.78 10.37 9.26
CA ARG A 36 -16.55 8.93 9.31
C ARG A 36 -17.83 8.11 9.10
N LYS A 37 -17.65 6.85 8.74
CA LYS A 37 -18.70 5.90 8.38
C LYS A 37 -19.05 4.96 9.52
N LEU A 38 -20.32 4.58 9.63
CA LEU A 38 -20.80 3.60 10.60
C LEU A 38 -21.31 2.36 9.88
N VAL A 39 -20.83 1.20 10.29
CA VAL A 39 -21.32 -0.10 9.83
C VAL A 39 -21.83 -0.88 11.05
N LEU A 40 -23.09 -1.31 11.01
CA LEU A 40 -23.64 -2.19 12.03
C LEU A 40 -23.44 -3.63 11.59
N VAL A 41 -22.97 -4.51 12.47
CA VAL A 41 -22.73 -5.92 12.15
C VAL A 41 -23.43 -6.81 13.17
N THR A 42 -24.45 -7.55 12.78
CA THR A 42 -25.30 -8.27 13.76
C THR A 42 -25.75 -9.64 13.27
N GLY A 43 -25.96 -10.55 14.22
CA GLY A 43 -26.61 -11.84 14.00
C GLY A 43 -28.13 -11.75 13.84
N ARG A 44 -28.74 -10.60 14.15
CA ARG A 44 -30.20 -10.41 14.11
C ARG A 44 -30.75 -10.47 12.68
N GLU A 45 -31.96 -10.97 12.58
CA GLU A 45 -32.78 -10.86 11.38
C GLU A 45 -33.20 -9.40 11.18
N LEU A 46 -33.18 -8.93 9.93
CA LEU A 46 -33.45 -7.52 9.62
C LEU A 46 -34.83 -7.02 10.10
N PRO A 47 -35.94 -7.78 9.97
CA PRO A 47 -37.25 -7.34 10.48
C PRO A 47 -37.26 -7.13 12.00
N ASP A 48 -36.62 -8.03 12.76
CA ASP A 48 -36.51 -7.88 14.21
C ASP A 48 -35.65 -6.68 14.59
N LEU A 49 -34.51 -6.51 13.91
CA LEU A 49 -33.63 -5.37 14.10
C LEU A 49 -34.33 -4.03 13.84
N LYS A 50 -35.08 -3.90 12.73
CA LYS A 50 -35.87 -2.71 12.39
C LYS A 50 -36.90 -2.37 13.48
N ARG A 51 -37.45 -3.39 14.14
CA ARG A 51 -38.42 -3.21 15.23
C ARG A 51 -37.78 -2.73 16.53
N VAL A 52 -36.65 -3.32 16.92
CA VAL A 52 -36.00 -3.00 18.21
C VAL A 52 -35.09 -1.78 18.15
N PHE A 53 -34.62 -1.42 16.95
CA PHE A 53 -33.68 -0.33 16.75
C PHE A 53 -34.12 0.56 15.57
N PRO A 54 -35.03 1.52 15.80
CA PRO A 54 -35.53 2.39 14.73
C PRO A 54 -34.47 3.36 14.18
N GLU A 55 -33.37 3.60 14.91
CA GLU A 55 -32.29 4.52 14.51
C GLU A 55 -31.28 3.92 13.50
N LEU A 56 -31.68 2.91 12.71
CA LEU A 56 -30.82 2.30 11.67
C LEU A 56 -30.30 3.32 10.64
N SER A 57 -31.01 4.42 10.42
CA SER A 57 -30.58 5.52 9.53
C SER A 57 -29.27 6.21 9.95
N LEU A 58 -28.84 6.00 11.20
CA LEU A 58 -27.51 6.42 11.66
C LEU A 58 -26.38 5.65 10.96
N PHE A 59 -26.62 4.44 10.47
CA PHE A 59 -25.60 3.60 9.85
C PHE A 59 -25.55 3.82 8.32
N ASP A 60 -24.35 3.74 7.75
CA ASP A 60 -24.15 3.78 6.30
C ASP A 60 -24.44 2.41 5.66
N LYS A 61 -24.13 1.32 6.38
CA LYS A 61 -24.46 -0.06 6.01
C LYS A 61 -24.80 -0.88 7.26
N VAL A 62 -25.65 -1.87 7.08
CA VAL A 62 -26.02 -2.85 8.10
C VAL A 62 -25.77 -4.23 7.55
N VAL A 63 -24.89 -4.99 8.19
CA VAL A 63 -24.64 -6.40 7.94
C VAL A 63 -25.51 -7.18 8.91
N ALA A 64 -26.59 -7.78 8.42
CA ALA A 64 -27.56 -8.53 9.20
C ALA A 64 -27.38 -10.05 8.98
N GLU A 65 -28.12 -10.85 9.75
CA GLU A 65 -28.13 -12.31 9.65
C GLU A 65 -26.72 -12.91 9.65
N ASN A 66 -25.88 -12.40 10.57
CA ASN A 66 -24.51 -12.86 10.78
C ASN A 66 -23.65 -12.82 9.52
N GLY A 67 -23.90 -11.86 8.61
CA GLY A 67 -23.14 -11.70 7.36
C GLY A 67 -23.87 -12.12 6.09
N ALA A 68 -25.04 -12.75 6.21
CA ALA A 68 -25.77 -13.25 5.06
C ALA A 68 -26.58 -12.18 4.31
N MET A 69 -26.72 -10.98 4.87
CA MET A 69 -27.54 -9.91 4.31
C MET A 69 -26.91 -8.54 4.55
N ILE A 70 -26.96 -7.68 3.55
CA ILE A 70 -26.64 -6.25 3.66
C ILE A 70 -27.92 -5.45 3.48
N TYR A 71 -28.11 -4.49 4.37
CA TYR A 71 -29.14 -3.47 4.27
C TYR A 71 -28.49 -2.08 4.18
N THR A 72 -29.00 -1.24 3.27
CA THR A 72 -28.55 0.14 3.09
C THR A 72 -29.64 1.10 3.60
N PRO A 73 -29.50 1.67 4.81
CA PRO A 73 -30.58 2.48 5.40
C PRO A 73 -30.99 3.69 4.57
N ALA A 74 -30.06 4.29 3.81
CA ALA A 74 -30.34 5.47 3.00
C ALA A 74 -31.24 5.20 1.78
N SER A 75 -31.15 4.02 1.18
CA SER A 75 -31.93 3.61 0.00
C SER A 75 -32.99 2.56 0.30
N GLU A 76 -33.02 2.05 1.54
CA GLU A 76 -33.77 0.87 1.99
C GLU A 76 -33.49 -0.41 1.19
N GLU A 77 -32.37 -0.46 0.45
CA GLU A 77 -32.00 -1.62 -0.36
C GLU A 77 -31.60 -2.80 0.53
N GLU A 78 -32.17 -3.97 0.24
CA GLU A 78 -31.89 -5.25 0.87
C GLU A 78 -31.15 -6.15 -0.13
N ARG A 79 -29.89 -6.47 0.16
CA ARG A 79 -29.05 -7.37 -0.65
C ARG A 79 -28.74 -8.64 0.12
N VAL A 80 -29.26 -9.76 -0.35
CA VAL A 80 -28.95 -11.10 0.17
C VAL A 80 -27.61 -11.56 -0.41
N ILE A 81 -26.70 -12.03 0.45
CA ILE A 81 -25.36 -12.54 0.08
C ILE A 81 -25.39 -14.07 -0.05
N ALA A 82 -26.23 -14.75 0.73
CA ALA A 82 -26.24 -16.20 0.85
C ALA A 82 -27.61 -16.81 0.47
N PRO A 83 -27.68 -18.03 -0.05
CA PRO A 83 -28.94 -18.67 -0.40
C PRO A 83 -29.85 -18.85 0.84
N SER A 84 -31.16 -18.91 0.60
CA SER A 84 -32.13 -19.17 1.67
C SER A 84 -32.03 -20.59 2.22
N PRO A 85 -32.38 -20.81 3.50
CA PRO A 85 -32.31 -22.14 4.10
C PRO A 85 -33.28 -23.10 3.39
N GLU A 86 -32.83 -24.34 3.18
CA GLU A 86 -33.69 -25.33 2.52
C GLU A 86 -34.99 -25.58 3.31
N PRO A 87 -36.18 -25.51 2.67
CA PRO A 87 -37.44 -25.74 3.37
C PRO A 87 -37.53 -27.12 4.03
N LYS A 88 -36.93 -28.14 3.41
CA LYS A 88 -36.86 -29.51 3.94
C LYS A 88 -36.02 -29.59 5.21
N PHE A 89 -34.93 -28.82 5.29
CA PHE A 89 -34.07 -28.74 6.47
C PHE A 89 -34.84 -28.12 7.65
N VAL A 90 -35.47 -26.97 7.44
CA VAL A 90 -36.30 -26.29 8.45
C VAL A 90 -37.44 -27.18 8.93
N ALA A 91 -38.15 -27.85 8.02
CA ALA A 91 -39.23 -28.77 8.38
C ALA A 91 -38.73 -29.96 9.20
N ARG A 92 -37.51 -30.46 8.94
CA ARG A 92 -36.91 -31.56 9.71
C ARG A 92 -36.52 -31.12 11.12
N LEU A 93 -35.96 -29.91 11.27
CA LEU A 93 -35.68 -29.32 12.59
C LEU A 93 -36.96 -29.20 13.44
N LYS A 94 -38.03 -28.67 12.85
CA LYS A 94 -39.34 -28.55 13.53
C LYS A 94 -39.89 -29.91 13.97
N ARG A 95 -39.79 -30.93 13.11
CA ARG A 95 -40.24 -32.32 13.44
C ARG A 95 -39.41 -32.96 14.55
N GLN A 96 -38.13 -32.61 14.67
CA GLN A 96 -37.24 -33.11 15.72
C GLN A 96 -37.35 -32.30 17.03
N GLY A 97 -38.34 -31.39 17.14
CA GLY A 97 -38.63 -30.67 18.37
C GLY A 97 -37.66 -29.53 18.68
N VAL A 98 -36.84 -29.09 17.72
CA VAL A 98 -35.93 -27.95 17.90
C VAL A 98 -36.73 -26.67 18.11
N LYS A 99 -36.69 -26.13 19.33
CA LYS A 99 -37.41 -24.91 19.74
C LYS A 99 -36.65 -24.15 20.84
N PRO A 100 -36.58 -22.82 20.79
CA PRO A 100 -37.16 -21.95 19.75
C PRO A 100 -36.36 -22.04 18.45
N LEU A 101 -37.04 -21.80 17.32
CA LEU A 101 -36.46 -21.85 15.98
C LEU A 101 -36.85 -20.58 15.23
N SER A 102 -35.86 -19.80 14.83
CA SER A 102 -35.96 -18.60 14.01
C SER A 102 -35.42 -18.88 12.62
N VAL A 103 -36.05 -18.30 11.59
CA VAL A 103 -35.68 -18.51 10.19
C VAL A 103 -35.73 -17.16 9.49
N GLY A 104 -34.54 -16.62 9.21
CA GLY A 104 -34.36 -15.40 8.44
C GLY A 104 -34.36 -15.66 6.93
N ARG A 105 -33.81 -14.71 6.18
CA ARG A 105 -33.65 -14.83 4.73
C ARG A 105 -32.67 -15.93 4.35
N SER A 106 -31.60 -16.08 5.12
CA SER A 106 -30.47 -16.97 4.85
C SER A 106 -29.89 -17.62 6.12
N ILE A 107 -30.31 -17.17 7.30
CA ILE A 107 -29.94 -17.75 8.60
C ILE A 107 -31.07 -18.62 9.18
N VAL A 108 -30.70 -19.71 9.86
CA VAL A 108 -31.57 -20.39 10.82
C VAL A 108 -30.94 -20.26 12.20
N ALA A 109 -31.71 -19.89 13.22
CA ALA A 109 -31.19 -19.73 14.57
C ALA A 109 -32.02 -20.53 15.58
N THR A 110 -31.35 -21.15 16.54
CA THR A 110 -31.93 -21.82 17.70
C THR A 110 -31.05 -21.59 18.92
N TRP A 111 -31.26 -22.35 19.98
CA TRP A 111 -30.51 -22.24 21.24
C TRP A 111 -30.00 -23.60 21.68
N GLU A 112 -28.98 -23.59 22.53
CA GLU A 112 -28.55 -24.77 23.24
C GLU A 112 -29.71 -25.41 24.02
N PRO A 113 -29.79 -26.75 24.11
CA PRO A 113 -28.78 -27.74 23.69
C PRO A 113 -29.02 -28.34 22.27
N HIS A 114 -29.68 -27.64 21.35
CA HIS A 114 -30.08 -28.21 20.06
C HIS A 114 -28.94 -28.40 19.03
N GLN A 115 -27.71 -27.98 19.33
CA GLN A 115 -26.57 -28.06 18.41
C GLN A 115 -26.28 -29.49 17.90
N ALA A 116 -26.44 -30.51 18.75
CA ALA A 116 -26.20 -31.89 18.36
C ALA A 116 -27.26 -32.39 17.36
N THR A 117 -28.53 -32.06 17.59
CA THR A 117 -29.63 -32.38 16.69
C THR A 117 -29.48 -31.68 15.35
N VAL A 118 -29.10 -30.40 15.36
CA VAL A 118 -28.82 -29.63 14.14
C VAL A 118 -27.71 -30.28 13.33
N LEU A 119 -26.57 -30.60 13.96
CA LEU A 119 -25.42 -31.21 13.30
C LEU A 119 -25.76 -32.58 12.69
N ASP A 120 -26.51 -33.41 13.41
CA ASP A 120 -26.97 -34.72 12.91
C ASP A 120 -27.86 -34.57 11.66
N ILE A 121 -28.76 -33.58 11.65
CA ILE A 121 -29.62 -33.31 10.50
C ILE A 121 -28.80 -32.81 9.30
N ILE A 122 -27.87 -31.87 9.51
CA ILE A 122 -26.96 -31.37 8.46
C ILE A 122 -26.21 -32.55 7.82
N LYS A 123 -25.63 -33.44 8.64
CA LYS A 123 -24.92 -34.65 8.17
C LYS A 123 -25.82 -35.61 7.41
N LYS A 124 -27.00 -35.96 7.95
CA LYS A 124 -27.95 -36.89 7.30
C LYS A 124 -28.50 -36.38 5.98
N MET A 125 -28.56 -35.06 5.82
CA MET A 125 -29.04 -34.43 4.60
C MET A 125 -27.92 -34.09 3.61
N GLY A 126 -26.65 -34.23 4.01
CA GLY A 126 -25.50 -33.88 3.16
C GLY A 126 -25.40 -32.39 2.85
N LEU A 127 -25.82 -31.53 3.78
CA LEU A 127 -25.83 -30.08 3.57
C LEU A 127 -24.49 -29.45 3.92
N GLU A 128 -24.06 -28.46 3.14
CA GLU A 128 -22.88 -27.64 3.41
C GLU A 128 -23.26 -26.42 4.27
N LEU A 129 -23.63 -26.69 5.52
CA LEU A 129 -24.01 -25.66 6.51
C LEU A 129 -23.04 -25.69 7.70
N GLU A 130 -22.75 -24.50 8.22
CA GLU A 130 -21.89 -24.26 9.37
C GLU A 130 -22.72 -23.86 10.59
N ILE A 131 -22.30 -24.34 11.77
CA ILE A 131 -22.88 -23.95 13.07
C ILE A 131 -21.97 -22.93 13.73
N ILE A 132 -22.50 -21.75 14.00
CA ILE A 132 -21.83 -20.64 14.66
C ILE A 132 -22.48 -20.38 16.01
N PHE A 133 -21.66 -20.29 17.07
CA PHE A 133 -22.13 -20.03 18.44
C PHE A 133 -22.06 -18.54 18.77
N ASN A 134 -23.01 -18.09 19.59
CA ASN A 134 -23.00 -16.75 20.18
C ASN A 134 -23.74 -16.79 21.54
N LYS A 135 -22.98 -16.86 22.65
CA LYS A 135 -23.55 -16.86 24.02
C LYS A 135 -24.78 -17.79 24.20
N GLY A 136 -24.68 -19.04 23.75
CA GLY A 136 -25.74 -20.05 23.84
C GLY A 136 -26.76 -20.04 22.69
N ALA A 137 -26.73 -19.03 21.81
CA ALA A 137 -27.43 -19.09 20.53
C ALA A 137 -26.64 -19.96 19.54
N VAL A 138 -27.37 -20.75 18.75
CA VAL A 138 -26.86 -21.65 17.73
C VAL A 138 -27.36 -21.13 16.38
N MET A 139 -26.47 -20.55 15.60
CA MET A 139 -26.74 -19.98 14.28
C MET A 139 -26.28 -20.94 13.19
N ILE A 140 -27.11 -21.17 12.18
CA ILE A 140 -26.84 -22.07 11.07
C ILE A 140 -26.87 -21.26 9.78
N LEU A 141 -25.74 -21.26 9.08
CA LEU A 141 -25.53 -20.50 7.84
C LEU A 141 -24.83 -21.38 6.78
N PRO A 142 -24.90 -21.01 5.49
CA PRO A 142 -24.06 -21.62 4.47
C PRO A 142 -22.57 -21.46 4.81
N SER A 143 -21.76 -22.47 4.46
CA SER A 143 -20.31 -22.46 4.67
C SER A 143 -19.65 -21.19 4.11
N GLY A 144 -18.77 -20.57 4.89
CA GLY A 144 -18.07 -19.34 4.51
C GLY A 144 -18.85 -18.03 4.73
N ILE A 145 -20.10 -18.10 5.18
CA ILE A 145 -20.89 -16.90 5.53
C ILE A 145 -20.75 -16.62 7.02
N ASN A 146 -20.19 -15.46 7.34
CA ASN A 146 -20.04 -14.97 8.70
C ASN A 146 -19.95 -13.42 8.72
N LYS A 147 -19.87 -12.83 9.93
CA LYS A 147 -19.78 -11.37 10.10
C LYS A 147 -18.63 -10.74 9.32
N ALA A 148 -17.51 -11.44 9.14
CA ALA A 148 -16.35 -10.94 8.41
C ALA A 148 -16.61 -10.87 6.91
N THR A 149 -17.20 -11.91 6.30
CA THR A 149 -17.51 -11.91 4.86
C THR A 149 -18.61 -10.91 4.53
N GLY A 150 -19.62 -10.78 5.40
CA GLY A 150 -20.62 -9.72 5.28
C GLY A 150 -20.04 -8.31 5.43
N LEU A 151 -19.14 -8.09 6.39
CA LEU A 151 -18.42 -6.83 6.54
C LEU A 151 -17.58 -6.51 5.31
N ALA A 152 -16.83 -7.48 4.76
CA ALA A 152 -16.03 -7.29 3.56
C ALA A 152 -16.89 -6.81 2.37
N ALA A 153 -18.06 -7.44 2.17
CA ALA A 153 -19.02 -7.05 1.16
C ALA A 153 -19.58 -5.62 1.39
N ALA A 154 -19.85 -5.24 2.64
CA ALA A 154 -20.29 -3.88 2.98
C ALA A 154 -19.20 -2.82 2.77
N LEU A 155 -17.93 -3.14 3.09
CA LEU A 155 -16.80 -2.25 2.86
C LEU A 155 -16.52 -2.08 1.36
N GLN A 156 -16.72 -3.12 0.55
CA GLN A 156 -16.63 -3.03 -0.91
C GLN A 156 -17.65 -2.02 -1.46
N ASP A 157 -18.92 -2.10 -1.04
CA ASP A 157 -19.96 -1.14 -1.44
C ASP A 157 -19.57 0.30 -1.06
N LEU A 158 -18.99 0.48 0.14
CA LEU A 158 -18.55 1.78 0.64
C LEU A 158 -17.19 2.21 0.06
N ARG A 159 -16.52 1.35 -0.71
CA ARG A 159 -15.16 1.52 -1.24
C ARG A 159 -14.12 1.82 -0.15
N LEU A 160 -14.27 1.19 1.01
CA LEU A 160 -13.38 1.34 2.16
C LEU A 160 -12.38 0.19 2.23
N SER A 161 -11.20 0.49 2.77
CA SER A 161 -10.21 -0.53 3.13
C SER A 161 -10.45 -1.05 4.55
N PRO A 162 -10.38 -2.37 4.81
CA PRO A 162 -10.46 -2.92 6.16
C PRO A 162 -9.39 -2.36 7.12
N HIS A 163 -8.20 -2.02 6.62
CA HIS A 163 -7.12 -1.39 7.42
C HIS A 163 -7.55 -0.06 8.05
N ASN A 164 -8.54 0.62 7.48
CA ASN A 164 -9.03 1.92 7.95
C ASN A 164 -10.36 1.81 8.71
N VAL A 165 -10.72 0.60 9.13
CA VAL A 165 -11.91 0.30 9.93
C VAL A 165 -11.48 -0.09 11.34
N VAL A 166 -12.18 0.45 12.34
CA VAL A 166 -12.14 -0.10 13.70
C VAL A 166 -13.35 -1.00 13.91
N GLY A 167 -13.11 -2.25 14.33
CA GLY A 167 -14.14 -3.19 14.73
C GLY A 167 -14.36 -3.15 16.24
N VAL A 168 -15.60 -3.21 16.71
CA VAL A 168 -15.92 -3.38 18.14
C VAL A 168 -16.97 -4.46 18.36
N GLY A 169 -16.71 -5.38 19.29
CA GLY A 169 -17.57 -6.55 19.55
C GLY A 169 -17.38 -7.12 20.96
N ASP A 170 -18.08 -8.21 21.25
CA ASP A 170 -18.13 -8.79 22.60
C ASP A 170 -18.29 -10.32 22.69
N ALA A 171 -18.62 -11.03 21.61
CA ALA A 171 -18.96 -12.46 21.62
C ALA A 171 -18.16 -13.31 20.61
N GLU A 172 -18.39 -14.64 20.63
CA GLU A 172 -17.64 -15.62 19.83
C GLU A 172 -17.72 -15.34 18.32
N ASN A 173 -18.90 -15.00 17.81
CA ASN A 173 -19.13 -14.72 16.39
C ASN A 173 -18.52 -13.39 15.91
N ASP A 174 -17.93 -12.60 16.82
CA ASP A 174 -17.29 -11.32 16.48
C ASP A 174 -15.83 -11.48 16.06
N HIS A 175 -15.14 -12.55 16.51
CA HIS A 175 -13.69 -12.72 16.31
C HIS A 175 -13.26 -12.51 14.86
N ALA A 176 -13.96 -13.16 13.92
CA ALA A 176 -13.59 -13.13 12.51
C ALA A 176 -13.65 -11.69 11.94
N PHE A 177 -14.69 -10.92 12.23
CA PHE A 177 -14.79 -9.55 11.67
C PHE A 177 -13.88 -8.58 12.42
N LEU A 178 -13.67 -8.78 13.73
CA LEU A 178 -12.72 -7.99 14.50
C LEU A 178 -11.29 -8.17 13.96
N GLN A 179 -10.89 -9.40 13.63
CA GLN A 179 -9.59 -9.69 13.00
C GLN A 179 -9.46 -9.11 11.59
N ALA A 180 -10.57 -9.00 10.85
CA ALA A 180 -10.56 -8.39 9.52
C ALA A 180 -10.38 -6.86 9.55
N CYS A 181 -10.62 -6.20 10.70
CA CYS A 181 -10.46 -4.75 10.84
C CYS A 181 -9.00 -4.38 11.16
N GLY A 182 -8.53 -3.22 10.67
CA GLY A 182 -7.19 -2.71 11.00
C GLY A 182 -6.99 -2.42 12.49
N CYS A 183 -8.08 -2.22 13.23
CA CYS A 183 -8.02 -2.24 14.69
C CYS A 183 -9.26 -2.90 15.29
N SER A 184 -9.06 -3.85 16.20
CA SER A 184 -10.12 -4.50 16.96
C SER A 184 -10.22 -3.94 18.38
N ALA A 185 -11.45 -3.78 18.86
CA ALA A 185 -11.75 -3.38 20.21
C ALA A 185 -12.77 -4.34 20.85
N ALA A 186 -12.55 -4.70 22.11
CA ALA A 186 -13.49 -5.43 22.94
C ALA A 186 -14.09 -4.50 23.99
N VAL A 187 -15.40 -4.58 24.22
CA VAL A 187 -16.04 -3.91 25.36
C VAL A 187 -15.77 -4.67 26.67
N ASP A 188 -15.98 -4.04 27.82
CA ASP A 188 -15.64 -4.64 29.12
C ASP A 188 -16.44 -5.91 29.43
N ASN A 189 -17.66 -6.07 28.92
CA ASN A 189 -18.46 -7.29 29.09
C ASN A 189 -18.18 -8.36 28.02
N ALA A 190 -17.16 -8.17 27.17
CA ALA A 190 -16.77 -9.16 26.18
C ALA A 190 -16.24 -10.43 26.84
N ILE A 191 -16.42 -11.57 26.17
CA ILE A 191 -15.85 -12.84 26.62
C ILE A 191 -14.31 -12.80 26.61
N PRO A 192 -13.62 -13.59 27.46
CA PRO A 192 -12.15 -13.58 27.54
C PRO A 192 -11.45 -13.78 26.19
N ALA A 193 -11.91 -14.74 25.39
CA ALA A 193 -11.32 -15.03 24.07
C ALA A 193 -11.29 -13.81 23.13
N VAL A 194 -12.34 -12.99 23.16
CA VAL A 194 -12.41 -11.74 22.36
C VAL A 194 -11.44 -10.70 22.92
N LYS A 195 -11.37 -10.55 24.24
CA LYS A 195 -10.45 -9.60 24.89
C LYS A 195 -8.98 -9.95 24.65
N ASP A 196 -8.65 -11.25 24.64
CA ASP A 196 -7.28 -11.76 24.47
C ASP A 196 -6.73 -11.49 23.06
N THR A 197 -7.62 -11.41 22.06
CA THR A 197 -7.23 -11.18 20.66
C THR A 197 -7.44 -9.73 20.21
N ALA A 198 -8.28 -8.96 20.91
CA ALA A 198 -8.54 -7.56 20.59
C ALA A 198 -7.30 -6.67 20.81
N ASN A 199 -7.08 -5.71 19.91
CA ASN A 199 -5.99 -4.76 20.07
C ASN A 199 -6.21 -3.79 21.23
N LEU A 200 -7.47 -3.52 21.54
CA LEU A 200 -7.88 -2.66 22.64
C LEU A 200 -8.97 -3.34 23.46
N VAL A 201 -8.85 -3.25 24.78
CA VAL A 201 -9.94 -3.59 25.69
C VAL A 201 -10.45 -2.29 26.33
N MET A 202 -11.72 -1.97 26.10
CA MET A 202 -12.36 -0.79 26.68
C MET A 202 -12.70 -1.04 28.14
N ARG A 203 -12.70 0.03 28.95
CA ARG A 203 -13.09 -0.06 30.37
C ARG A 203 -14.61 -0.05 30.56
N GLY A 204 -15.33 0.45 29.57
CA GLY A 204 -16.79 0.51 29.59
C GLY A 204 -17.41 -0.75 29.00
N ALA A 205 -18.44 -1.27 29.66
CA ALA A 205 -19.30 -2.32 29.12
C ALA A 205 -20.29 -1.73 28.09
N ARG A 206 -20.60 -2.50 27.06
CA ARG A 206 -21.60 -2.20 26.03
C ARG A 206 -21.38 -0.79 25.45
N GLY A 207 -22.46 -0.03 25.26
CA GLY A 207 -22.43 1.31 24.69
C GLY A 207 -21.44 2.27 25.36
N LYS A 208 -21.17 2.14 26.67
CA LYS A 208 -20.16 2.98 27.36
C LYS A 208 -18.74 2.73 26.83
N GLY A 209 -18.42 1.48 26.48
CA GLY A 209 -17.15 1.14 25.85
C GLY A 209 -17.04 1.74 24.45
N VAL A 210 -18.12 1.71 23.68
CA VAL A 210 -18.19 2.32 22.34
C VAL A 210 -18.09 3.85 22.42
N GLU A 211 -18.73 4.50 23.40
CA GLU A 211 -18.59 5.93 23.67
C GLU A 211 -17.12 6.32 23.93
N GLN A 212 -16.42 5.52 24.77
CA GLN A 212 -15.00 5.70 25.06
C GLN A 212 -14.14 5.54 23.80
N LEU A 213 -14.40 4.51 23.00
CA LEU A 213 -13.69 4.24 21.76
C LEU A 213 -13.85 5.38 20.75
N ILE A 214 -15.08 5.85 20.53
CA ILE A 214 -15.39 6.98 19.64
C ILE A 214 -14.65 8.24 20.10
N ALA A 215 -14.65 8.53 21.40
CA ALA A 215 -13.92 9.68 21.93
C ALA A 215 -12.41 9.59 21.66
N LYS A 216 -11.82 8.38 21.76
CA LYS A 216 -10.41 8.14 21.42
C LYS A 216 -10.16 8.35 19.93
N LEU A 217 -11.00 7.80 19.05
CA LEU A 217 -10.87 7.92 17.59
C LEU A 217 -10.96 9.36 17.11
N ILE A 218 -11.92 10.13 17.63
CA ILE A 218 -12.06 11.55 17.27
C ILE A 218 -10.85 12.36 17.74
N LYS A 219 -10.30 12.04 18.93
CA LYS A 219 -9.20 12.81 19.52
C LYS A 219 -7.85 12.50 18.85
N ARG A 220 -7.50 11.21 18.66
CA ARG A 220 -6.20 10.74 18.15
C ARG A 220 -6.31 9.34 17.54
N ASP A 221 -6.90 9.22 16.35
CA ASP A 221 -7.10 7.93 15.65
C ASP A 221 -5.79 7.18 15.35
N HIS A 222 -4.78 7.83 14.77
CA HIS A 222 -3.50 7.18 14.41
C HIS A 222 -2.75 6.56 15.60
N ALA A 223 -2.94 7.09 16.82
CA ALA A 223 -2.27 6.60 18.01
C ALA A 223 -2.80 5.25 18.52
N ILE A 224 -3.93 4.80 17.95
CA ILE A 224 -4.63 3.58 18.32
C ILE A 224 -4.15 2.39 17.46
N VAL A 225 -3.42 2.66 16.38
CA VAL A 225 -2.93 1.64 15.44
C VAL A 225 -1.99 0.64 16.14
N PRO A 226 -2.28 -0.67 16.10
CA PRO A 226 -1.39 -1.69 16.63
C PRO A 226 -0.13 -1.79 15.75
N LYS A 227 1.04 -1.45 16.31
CA LYS A 227 2.32 -1.44 15.57
C LYS A 227 2.70 -2.79 14.95
N ARG A 228 2.21 -3.89 15.52
CA ARG A 228 2.56 -5.26 15.13
C ARG A 228 1.67 -5.80 14.01
N HIS A 229 0.51 -5.19 13.75
CA HIS A 229 -0.47 -5.67 12.78
C HIS A 229 -0.39 -4.92 11.45
N ASP A 230 -0.32 -3.58 11.50
CA ASP A 230 -0.30 -2.75 10.30
C ASP A 230 1.08 -2.10 10.04
N GLY A 231 2.08 -2.40 10.87
CA GLY A 231 3.42 -1.84 10.71
C GLY A 231 4.15 -2.44 9.51
N ILE A 232 4.74 -1.60 8.66
CA ILE A 232 5.58 -2.07 7.55
C ILE A 232 6.99 -2.29 8.06
N VAL A 233 7.48 -3.53 7.98
CA VAL A 233 8.83 -3.89 8.42
C VAL A 233 9.85 -3.18 7.52
N LEU A 234 10.63 -2.27 8.11
CA LEU A 234 11.78 -1.65 7.45
C LEU A 234 13.00 -2.59 7.46
N GLY A 235 13.17 -3.34 8.55
CA GLY A 235 14.33 -4.19 8.79
C GLY A 235 14.60 -4.36 10.27
N SER A 236 15.84 -4.64 10.67
CA SER A 236 16.19 -4.92 12.08
C SER A 236 17.35 -4.08 12.62
N SER A 237 17.32 -3.83 13.93
CA SER A 237 18.34 -3.08 14.67
C SER A 237 18.56 -3.73 16.03
N GLY A 238 19.76 -4.28 16.25
CA GLY A 238 20.10 -4.95 17.51
C GLY A 238 19.33 -6.26 17.76
N GLY A 239 18.77 -6.88 16.72
CA GLY A 239 17.93 -8.08 16.83
C GLY A 239 16.43 -7.79 16.85
N ASP A 240 16.04 -6.53 17.11
CA ASP A 240 14.63 -6.11 17.11
C ASP A 240 14.18 -5.61 15.74
N ASP A 241 12.95 -5.94 15.38
CA ASP A 241 12.29 -5.41 14.19
C ASP A 241 12.00 -3.90 14.32
N VAL A 242 12.22 -3.19 13.21
CA VAL A 242 11.95 -1.77 13.06
C VAL A 242 10.80 -1.60 12.08
N TYR A 243 9.73 -0.98 12.55
CA TYR A 243 8.51 -0.77 11.78
C TYR A 243 8.30 0.70 11.40
N LEU A 244 7.76 0.90 10.21
CA LEU A 244 7.12 2.12 9.74
C LEU A 244 5.63 2.06 10.04
N SER A 245 5.05 3.17 10.51
CA SER A 245 3.60 3.27 10.69
C SER A 245 2.94 3.59 9.34
N PRO A 246 1.75 3.05 9.04
CA PRO A 246 0.91 3.49 7.90
C PRO A 246 0.58 4.98 7.89
N SER A 247 0.73 5.66 9.02
CA SER A 247 0.53 7.09 9.15
C SER A 247 1.83 7.91 9.03
N ASP A 248 2.99 7.26 8.89
CA ASP A 248 4.27 7.97 8.80
C ASP A 248 4.36 8.74 7.46
N THR A 249 4.92 9.94 7.53
CA THR A 249 5.47 10.67 6.38
C THR A 249 6.98 10.51 6.43
N ILE A 250 7.54 9.83 5.44
CA ILE A 250 8.91 9.32 5.47
C ILE A 250 9.75 10.08 4.47
N LEU A 251 10.94 10.52 4.87
CA LEU A 251 11.98 11.00 3.95
C LEU A 251 13.02 9.91 3.73
N ILE A 252 13.17 9.43 2.51
CA ILE A 252 14.26 8.55 2.06
C ILE A 252 15.27 9.40 1.29
N ALA A 253 16.48 9.57 1.81
CA ALA A 253 17.46 10.43 1.18
C ALA A 253 18.90 9.91 1.25
N GLY A 254 19.70 10.29 0.25
CA GLY A 254 21.07 9.84 0.08
C GLY A 254 21.56 10.05 -1.36
N SER A 255 22.86 9.92 -1.58
CA SER A 255 23.49 10.13 -2.89
C SER A 255 22.83 9.33 -4.03
N SER A 256 23.00 9.79 -5.26
CA SER A 256 22.55 9.04 -6.45
C SER A 256 23.19 7.64 -6.50
N GLY A 257 22.44 6.64 -6.95
CA GLY A 257 22.92 5.25 -7.11
C GLY A 257 23.13 4.45 -5.81
N ILE A 258 22.76 4.97 -4.64
CA ILE A 258 23.02 4.29 -3.35
C ILE A 258 21.94 3.30 -2.89
N GLY A 259 20.93 3.04 -3.73
CA GLY A 259 19.86 2.07 -3.44
C GLY A 259 18.57 2.65 -2.85
N LYS A 260 18.28 3.95 -3.02
CA LYS A 260 17.04 4.59 -2.54
C LYS A 260 15.78 3.92 -3.10
N SER A 261 15.62 3.85 -4.42
CA SER A 261 14.45 3.19 -4.99
C SER A 261 14.51 1.67 -4.89
N THR A 262 15.68 1.05 -4.66
CA THR A 262 15.75 -0.36 -4.25
C THR A 262 15.06 -0.59 -2.91
N LEU A 263 15.29 0.30 -1.94
CA LEU A 263 14.56 0.30 -0.68
C LEU A 263 13.07 0.61 -0.89
N ALA A 264 12.73 1.56 -1.76
CA ALA A 264 11.34 1.88 -2.06
C ALA A 264 10.60 0.69 -2.68
N THR A 265 11.23 -0.07 -3.59
CA THR A 265 10.70 -1.32 -4.15
C THR A 265 10.46 -2.36 -3.07
N ALA A 266 11.43 -2.56 -2.17
CA ALA A 266 11.26 -3.48 -1.05
C ALA A 266 10.07 -3.08 -0.17
N LEU A 267 9.85 -1.78 0.04
CA LEU A 267 8.68 -1.28 0.77
C LEU A 267 7.38 -1.49 0.00
N THR A 268 7.35 -1.26 -1.32
CA THR A 268 6.16 -1.51 -2.14
C THR A 268 5.77 -2.98 -2.18
N GLU A 269 6.73 -3.90 -2.23
CA GLU A 269 6.46 -5.35 -2.09
C GLU A 269 5.75 -5.65 -0.77
N ARG A 270 6.23 -5.06 0.34
CA ARG A 270 5.62 -5.22 1.67
C ARG A 270 4.23 -4.60 1.74
N PHE A 271 3.99 -3.51 1.03
CA PHE A 271 2.65 -2.93 0.91
C PHE A 271 1.70 -3.94 0.27
N VAL A 272 2.07 -4.56 -0.86
CA VAL A 272 1.27 -5.60 -1.52
C VAL A 272 1.03 -6.79 -0.59
N GLU A 273 2.07 -7.32 0.04
CA GLU A 273 1.96 -8.45 0.98
C GLU A 273 1.02 -8.17 2.15
N SER A 274 0.95 -6.89 2.57
CA SER A 274 0.11 -6.46 3.68
C SER A 274 -1.26 -5.94 3.24
N GLY A 275 -1.64 -6.06 1.96
CA GLY A 275 -2.93 -5.60 1.44
C GLY A 275 -3.07 -4.09 1.25
N PHE A 276 -1.97 -3.33 1.32
CA PHE A 276 -1.97 -1.89 1.11
C PHE A 276 -1.83 -1.51 -0.35
N GLN A 277 -2.83 -0.78 -0.86
CA GLN A 277 -2.71 -0.03 -2.11
C GLN A 277 -1.67 1.11 -2.02
N PHE A 278 -0.84 1.27 -3.05
CA PHE A 278 0.08 2.40 -3.18
C PHE A 278 0.01 3.08 -4.57
N CYS A 279 0.51 4.31 -4.64
CA CYS A 279 0.72 5.05 -5.87
C CYS A 279 2.13 5.66 -5.88
N VAL A 280 2.92 5.34 -6.90
CA VAL A 280 4.26 5.90 -7.11
C VAL A 280 4.18 7.03 -8.13
N PHE A 281 4.76 8.18 -7.81
CA PHE A 281 5.08 9.23 -8.75
C PHE A 281 6.55 9.11 -9.12
N ASP A 282 6.81 8.83 -10.38
CA ASP A 282 8.13 8.47 -10.89
C ASP A 282 8.51 9.37 -12.06
N PRO A 283 9.18 10.51 -11.79
CA PRO A 283 9.57 11.44 -12.84
C PRO A 283 10.67 10.92 -13.77
N GLU A 284 11.41 9.88 -13.39
CA GLU A 284 12.56 9.35 -14.15
C GLU A 284 12.28 7.98 -14.80
N GLY A 285 11.16 7.32 -14.51
CA GLY A 285 10.80 6.01 -15.07
C GLY A 285 11.51 4.82 -14.40
N ASP A 286 12.00 5.00 -13.16
CA ASP A 286 12.71 3.99 -12.37
C ASP A 286 11.85 2.77 -11.97
N TYR A 287 10.51 2.88 -12.02
CA TYR A 287 9.56 1.85 -11.59
C TYR A 287 8.78 1.20 -12.74
N ASP A 288 9.23 1.36 -13.98
CA ASP A 288 8.56 0.83 -15.19
C ASP A 288 8.37 -0.69 -15.23
N GLY A 289 9.06 -1.44 -14.37
CA GLY A 289 8.94 -2.90 -14.22
C GLY A 289 8.48 -3.34 -12.84
N LEU A 290 7.88 -2.46 -12.03
CA LEU A 290 7.39 -2.80 -10.70
C LEU A 290 6.21 -3.78 -10.82
N GLU A 291 6.38 -5.03 -10.40
CA GLU A 291 5.30 -6.02 -10.51
C GLU A 291 4.15 -5.68 -9.55
N GLY A 292 2.92 -6.02 -9.93
CA GLY A 292 1.73 -5.74 -9.13
C GLY A 292 1.27 -4.28 -9.17
N ALA A 293 1.83 -3.45 -10.07
CA ALA A 293 1.39 -2.09 -10.33
C ALA A 293 1.12 -1.84 -11.83
N VAL A 294 0.09 -1.04 -12.12
CA VAL A 294 -0.25 -0.59 -13.46
C VAL A 294 0.50 0.71 -13.75
N ARG A 295 1.28 0.72 -14.83
CA ARG A 295 1.99 1.91 -15.29
C ARG A 295 1.05 2.84 -16.07
N LEU A 296 1.12 4.13 -15.76
CA LEU A 296 0.47 5.21 -16.50
C LEU A 296 1.54 6.15 -17.06
N GLY A 297 1.51 6.38 -18.36
CA GLY A 297 2.54 7.12 -19.08
C GLY A 297 3.77 6.28 -19.42
N ASP A 298 4.62 6.82 -20.27
CA ASP A 298 5.93 6.30 -20.66
C ASP A 298 6.82 7.44 -21.22
N GLY A 299 7.92 7.11 -21.90
CA GLY A 299 8.80 8.10 -22.52
C GLY A 299 8.19 8.86 -23.71
N SER A 300 7.08 8.38 -24.27
CA SER A 300 6.43 8.96 -25.45
C SER A 300 5.07 9.60 -25.12
N SER A 301 4.40 9.13 -24.07
CA SER A 301 3.06 9.56 -23.68
C SER A 301 3.01 9.97 -22.21
N ALA A 302 2.58 11.21 -21.95
CA ALA A 302 2.40 11.71 -20.59
C ALA A 302 1.14 11.11 -19.93
N PRO A 303 1.17 10.83 -18.61
CA PRO A 303 0.00 10.38 -17.88
C PRO A 303 -1.03 11.51 -17.74
N THR A 304 -2.32 11.17 -17.69
CA THR A 304 -3.38 12.14 -17.45
C THR A 304 -3.97 12.00 -16.04
N LYS A 305 -4.45 13.11 -15.48
CA LYS A 305 -5.14 13.13 -14.18
C LYS A 305 -6.34 12.19 -14.12
N ALA A 306 -7.11 12.10 -15.20
CA ALA A 306 -8.28 11.22 -15.29
C ALA A 306 -7.88 9.74 -15.15
N GLN A 307 -6.87 9.30 -15.90
CA GLN A 307 -6.35 7.93 -15.82
C GLN A 307 -5.87 7.59 -14.40
N VAL A 308 -5.16 8.51 -13.75
CA VAL A 308 -4.65 8.30 -12.38
C VAL A 308 -5.81 8.13 -11.40
N LEU A 309 -6.81 9.03 -11.43
CA LEU A 309 -7.94 8.98 -10.49
C LEU A 309 -8.85 7.76 -10.75
N ASP A 310 -9.05 7.38 -12.01
CA ASP A 310 -9.89 6.22 -12.38
C ASP A 310 -9.26 4.90 -11.95
N LEU A 311 -7.95 4.74 -12.11
CA LEU A 311 -7.26 3.54 -11.64
C LEU A 311 -7.15 3.50 -10.12
N ILE A 312 -6.86 4.63 -9.45
CA ILE A 312 -6.79 4.68 -7.98
C ILE A 312 -8.13 4.27 -7.34
N ALA A 313 -9.25 4.53 -8.03
CA ALA A 313 -10.57 4.14 -7.56
C ALA A 313 -10.78 2.61 -7.46
N LYS A 314 -10.01 1.82 -8.21
CA LYS A 314 -10.03 0.35 -8.16
C LYS A 314 -9.21 -0.13 -6.95
N ALA A 315 -9.83 -0.89 -6.06
CA ALA A 315 -9.25 -1.25 -4.75
C ALA A 315 -8.00 -2.14 -4.83
N ASP A 316 -7.89 -2.92 -5.90
CA ASP A 316 -6.87 -3.94 -6.18
C ASP A 316 -5.72 -3.42 -7.06
N SER A 317 -5.78 -2.17 -7.52
CA SER A 317 -4.81 -1.61 -8.46
C SER A 317 -3.77 -0.75 -7.75
N ASN A 318 -2.50 -1.16 -7.75
CA ASN A 318 -1.39 -0.24 -7.47
C ASN A 318 -0.97 0.47 -8.75
N ILE A 319 -0.42 1.68 -8.64
CA ILE A 319 -0.18 2.53 -9.82
C ILE A 319 1.22 3.13 -9.78
N VAL A 320 1.87 3.15 -10.93
CA VAL A 320 3.09 3.93 -11.20
C VAL A 320 2.74 5.02 -12.20
N VAL A 321 2.84 6.28 -11.78
CA VAL A 321 2.67 7.46 -12.63
C VAL A 321 4.05 7.85 -13.16
N ASN A 322 4.34 7.43 -14.38
CA ASN A 322 5.60 7.72 -15.05
C ASN A 322 5.54 9.11 -15.68
N GLY A 323 6.42 10.01 -15.24
CA GLY A 323 6.53 11.39 -15.70
C GLY A 323 7.63 11.63 -16.74
N LEU A 324 8.17 10.60 -17.39
CA LEU A 324 9.32 10.70 -18.29
C LEU A 324 9.03 11.57 -19.53
N ALA A 325 7.81 11.49 -20.07
CA ALA A 325 7.36 12.37 -21.17
C ALA A 325 7.08 13.82 -20.74
N LEU A 326 7.03 14.13 -19.43
CA LEU A 326 6.83 15.49 -18.93
C LEU A 326 8.17 16.21 -18.78
N ARG A 327 8.24 17.46 -19.27
CA ARG A 327 9.41 18.30 -19.09
C ARG A 327 9.64 18.63 -17.61
N VAL A 328 10.88 18.91 -17.23
CA VAL A 328 11.25 19.15 -15.82
C VAL A 328 10.46 20.31 -15.20
N ASP A 329 10.15 21.35 -15.99
CA ASP A 329 9.36 22.51 -15.61
C ASP A 329 7.85 22.23 -15.50
N GLU A 330 7.33 21.19 -16.17
CA GLU A 330 5.90 20.82 -16.18
C GLU A 330 5.53 19.86 -15.04
N ARG A 331 6.49 19.09 -14.52
CA ARG A 331 6.26 18.08 -13.47
C ARG A 331 5.63 18.66 -12.18
N PRO A 332 6.09 19.81 -11.64
CA PRO A 332 5.44 20.42 -10.49
C PRO A 332 3.96 20.79 -10.76
N ASP A 333 3.65 21.27 -11.96
CA ASP A 333 2.29 21.70 -12.34
C ASP A 333 1.33 20.51 -12.43
N PHE A 334 1.77 19.45 -13.11
CA PHE A 334 1.02 18.20 -13.21
C PHE A 334 0.72 17.62 -11.82
N PHE A 335 1.73 17.57 -10.94
CA PHE A 335 1.56 17.06 -9.58
C PHE A 335 0.59 17.93 -8.78
N ALA A 336 0.75 19.26 -8.84
CA ALA A 336 -0.13 20.21 -8.15
C ALA A 336 -1.60 20.10 -8.59
N ASP A 337 -1.87 19.89 -9.88
CA ASP A 337 -3.24 19.70 -10.39
C ASP A 337 -3.87 18.37 -9.92
N LEU A 338 -3.09 17.32 -9.71
CA LEU A 338 -3.58 16.02 -9.26
C LEU A 338 -3.91 15.99 -7.76
N LEU A 339 -3.14 16.72 -6.94
CA LEU A 339 -3.22 16.67 -5.47
C LEU A 339 -4.64 16.89 -4.89
N PRO A 340 -5.46 17.85 -5.34
CA PRO A 340 -6.80 18.03 -4.81
C PRO A 340 -7.71 16.80 -5.01
N GLY A 341 -7.62 16.17 -6.19
CA GLY A 341 -8.38 14.96 -6.52
C GLY A 341 -7.96 13.78 -5.65
N LEU A 342 -6.65 13.58 -5.53
CA LEU A 342 -6.07 12.53 -4.68
C LEU A 342 -6.41 12.73 -3.20
N SER A 343 -6.31 13.96 -2.69
CA SER A 343 -6.63 14.30 -1.31
C SER A 343 -8.11 14.09 -1.00
N SER A 344 -8.99 14.50 -1.93
CA SER A 344 -10.44 14.27 -1.82
C SER A 344 -10.79 12.77 -1.84
N PHE A 345 -10.09 11.99 -2.66
CA PHE A 345 -10.26 10.54 -2.69
C PHE A 345 -9.78 9.90 -1.38
N ARG A 346 -8.56 10.17 -0.93
CA ARG A 346 -8.00 9.67 0.34
C ARG A 346 -8.84 10.01 1.55
N ARG A 347 -9.41 11.22 1.63
CA ARG A 347 -10.33 11.58 2.73
C ARG A 347 -11.58 10.71 2.80
N ARG A 348 -12.07 10.21 1.66
CA ARG A 348 -13.30 9.41 1.57
C ARG A 348 -13.04 7.90 1.69
N THR A 349 -11.89 7.42 1.23
CA THR A 349 -11.61 5.98 1.07
C THR A 349 -10.39 5.50 1.86
N ALA A 350 -9.60 6.43 2.40
CA ALA A 350 -8.27 6.21 2.99
C ALA A 350 -7.25 5.55 2.03
N ARG A 351 -7.58 5.56 0.74
CA ARG A 351 -6.78 4.97 -0.34
C ARG A 351 -6.31 6.05 -1.34
N PRO A 352 -5.17 5.86 -2.03
CA PRO A 352 -4.18 4.81 -1.75
C PRO A 352 -3.60 5.04 -0.35
N HIS A 353 -3.21 3.95 0.30
CA HIS A 353 -2.69 3.99 1.66
C HIS A 353 -1.32 4.66 1.67
N TRP A 354 -0.50 4.38 0.65
CA TRP A 354 0.84 4.93 0.49
C TRP A 354 0.98 5.74 -0.79
N LEU A 355 1.56 6.94 -0.68
CA LEU A 355 2.11 7.68 -1.80
C LEU A 355 3.63 7.59 -1.77
N VAL A 356 4.25 7.18 -2.88
CA VAL A 356 5.70 7.20 -3.03
C VAL A 356 6.02 8.27 -4.05
N ILE A 357 6.71 9.32 -3.63
CA ILE A 357 7.06 10.47 -4.46
C ILE A 357 8.56 10.36 -4.71
N ASP A 358 8.95 9.77 -5.85
CA ASP A 358 10.36 9.71 -6.24
C ASP A 358 10.83 11.03 -6.85
N GLU A 359 12.12 11.30 -6.65
CA GLU A 359 12.77 12.59 -6.90
C GLU A 359 11.90 13.78 -6.50
N ALA A 360 11.44 13.77 -5.24
CA ALA A 360 10.48 14.71 -4.67
C ALA A 360 10.89 16.18 -4.82
N HIS A 361 12.17 16.48 -5.03
CA HIS A 361 12.65 17.83 -5.31
C HIS A 361 12.20 18.38 -6.67
N HIS A 362 11.82 17.50 -7.63
CA HIS A 362 11.18 17.89 -8.90
C HIS A 362 9.67 18.12 -8.77
N LEU A 363 9.01 17.48 -7.80
CA LEU A 363 7.55 17.54 -7.65
C LEU A 363 7.10 18.56 -6.59
N LEU A 364 7.94 18.81 -5.59
CA LEU A 364 7.69 19.72 -4.47
C LEU A 364 8.89 20.67 -4.26
N PRO A 365 9.27 21.49 -5.26
CA PRO A 365 10.45 22.35 -5.19
C PRO A 365 10.31 23.47 -4.15
N LYS A 366 11.44 23.87 -3.54
CA LYS A 366 11.49 24.92 -2.51
C LYS A 366 11.11 26.33 -2.99
N ARG A 367 11.35 26.66 -4.26
CA ARG A 367 11.19 28.02 -4.83
C ARG A 367 9.83 28.25 -5.50
N ARG A 368 8.75 27.74 -4.93
CA ARG A 368 7.40 27.92 -5.47
C ARG A 368 6.44 28.41 -4.39
N ASP A 369 5.67 29.46 -4.67
CA ASP A 369 4.67 30.09 -3.78
C ASP A 369 3.38 29.23 -3.61
N ASP A 370 3.54 27.91 -3.52
CA ASP A 370 2.46 26.91 -3.57
C ASP A 370 1.87 26.59 -2.20
N THR A 371 1.63 27.63 -1.39
CA THR A 371 1.01 27.49 -0.05
C THR A 371 -0.29 26.66 -0.13
N ARG A 372 -1.06 26.77 -1.23
CA ARG A 372 -2.31 26.00 -1.45
C ARG A 372 -2.11 24.50 -1.73
N ALA A 373 -1.05 24.11 -2.44
CA ALA A 373 -0.78 22.70 -2.74
C ALA A 373 -0.33 21.96 -1.48
N VAL A 374 0.53 22.58 -0.67
CA VAL A 374 1.04 21.98 0.58
C VAL A 374 -0.01 21.96 1.69
N LEU A 375 -0.90 22.95 1.77
CA LEU A 375 -2.05 22.92 2.68
C LEU A 375 -3.03 21.77 2.39
N SER A 376 -3.00 21.20 1.18
CA SER A 376 -3.80 20.02 0.81
C SER A 376 -3.13 18.70 1.20
N LEU A 377 -1.82 18.72 1.47
CA LEU A 377 -0.98 17.58 1.84
C LEU A 377 -1.14 17.23 3.32
N GLU A 378 -2.33 16.80 3.76
CA GLU A 378 -2.38 15.87 4.88
C GLU A 378 -1.88 14.52 4.35
N LEU A 379 -0.60 14.21 4.56
CA LEU A 379 0.12 13.07 3.97
C LEU A 379 0.46 11.95 4.97
N PRO A 380 -0.50 11.41 5.77
CA PRO A 380 -0.22 10.14 6.43
C PRO A 380 0.06 9.10 5.35
N GLY A 381 1.03 8.20 5.55
CA GLY A 381 1.35 7.18 4.55
C GLY A 381 1.94 7.80 3.29
N THR A 382 3.06 8.49 3.40
CA THR A 382 3.76 9.06 2.25
C THR A 382 5.26 8.90 2.38
N ILE A 383 5.93 8.61 1.28
CA ILE A 383 7.39 8.46 1.17
C ILE A 383 7.87 9.51 0.18
N LEU A 384 8.72 10.42 0.65
CA LEU A 384 9.46 11.38 -0.17
C LEU A 384 10.85 10.80 -0.42
N ILE A 385 11.23 10.60 -1.67
CA ILE A 385 12.56 10.10 -2.03
C ILE A 385 13.31 11.23 -2.74
N THR A 386 14.57 11.48 -2.35
CA THR A 386 15.35 12.54 -2.99
C THR A 386 16.87 12.36 -2.81
N VAL A 387 17.64 12.94 -3.73
CA VAL A 387 19.07 13.22 -3.55
C VAL A 387 19.36 14.58 -2.90
N HIS A 388 18.39 15.51 -2.93
CA HIS A 388 18.53 16.91 -2.51
C HIS A 388 17.42 17.31 -1.53
N PRO A 389 17.50 16.96 -0.24
CA PRO A 389 16.50 17.38 0.76
C PRO A 389 16.34 18.90 0.84
N GLU A 390 17.43 19.67 0.69
CA GLU A 390 17.45 21.14 0.69
C GLU A 390 16.67 21.79 -0.45
N ALA A 391 16.36 21.03 -1.50
CA ALA A 391 15.61 21.50 -2.66
C ALA A 391 14.10 21.24 -2.55
N ILE A 392 13.65 20.50 -1.54
CA ILE A 392 12.23 20.26 -1.25
C ILE A 392 11.63 21.44 -0.47
N SER A 393 10.36 21.74 -0.69
CA SER A 393 9.58 22.69 0.12
C SER A 393 9.72 22.43 1.63
N THR A 394 10.04 23.49 2.38
CA THR A 394 10.17 23.44 3.85
C THR A 394 8.90 22.93 4.52
N ASP A 395 7.73 23.28 4.01
CA ASP A 395 6.46 22.84 4.58
C ASP A 395 6.23 21.33 4.37
N ALA A 396 6.63 20.78 3.23
CA ALA A 396 6.61 19.34 3.02
C ALA A 396 7.60 18.60 3.96
N LEU A 397 8.79 19.15 4.17
CA LEU A 397 9.77 18.59 5.11
C LEU A 397 9.28 18.61 6.56
N ARG A 398 8.52 19.63 6.96
CA ARG A 398 7.94 19.73 8.32
C ARG A 398 6.91 18.64 8.61
N LEU A 399 6.30 18.04 7.60
CA LEU A 399 5.37 16.92 7.75
C LEU A 399 6.09 15.60 8.05
N VAL A 400 7.39 15.49 7.77
CA VAL A 400 8.16 14.25 7.91
C VAL A 400 8.19 13.79 9.38
N THR A 401 7.67 12.59 9.63
CA THR A 401 7.65 11.94 10.94
C THR A 401 8.82 10.96 11.12
N ALA A 402 9.41 10.47 10.02
CA ALA A 402 10.53 9.54 10.02
C ALA A 402 11.51 9.80 8.87
N ILE A 403 12.80 9.60 9.12
CA ILE A 403 13.88 9.78 8.13
C ILE A 403 14.63 8.46 7.99
N ILE A 404 14.86 8.07 6.74
CA ILE A 404 15.74 6.98 6.33
C ILE A 404 16.86 7.57 5.48
N ALA A 405 18.07 7.67 6.03
CA ALA A 405 19.22 8.22 5.33
C ALA A 405 20.21 7.12 4.92
N LEU A 406 20.60 7.11 3.65
CA LEU A 406 21.40 6.07 3.02
C LEU A 406 22.81 6.55 2.66
N GLY A 407 23.77 5.63 2.76
CA GLY A 407 25.12 5.81 2.24
C GLY A 407 26.07 6.64 3.11
N PRO A 408 27.26 6.96 2.59
CA PRO A 408 28.32 7.65 3.33
C PRO A 408 27.90 9.03 3.86
N LYS A 409 27.04 9.75 3.12
CA LYS A 409 26.53 11.09 3.47
C LYS A 409 25.24 11.05 4.31
N ALA A 410 24.86 9.91 4.88
CA ALA A 410 23.62 9.78 5.65
C ALA A 410 23.54 10.74 6.85
N LYS A 411 24.69 11.09 7.47
CA LYS A 411 24.71 12.09 8.55
C LYS A 411 24.37 13.49 8.05
N ASP A 412 24.85 13.85 6.87
CA ASP A 412 24.62 15.16 6.29
C ASP A 412 23.15 15.32 5.92
N VAL A 413 22.51 14.26 5.40
CA VAL A 413 21.05 14.22 5.18
C VAL A 413 20.27 14.62 6.44
N VAL A 414 20.61 14.03 7.59
CA VAL A 414 19.94 14.36 8.87
C VAL A 414 20.20 15.82 9.26
N LYS A 415 21.43 16.32 9.12
CA LYS A 415 21.77 17.72 9.43
C LYS A 415 21.06 18.72 8.52
N VAL A 416 21.00 18.44 7.21
CA VAL A 416 20.29 19.26 6.22
C VAL A 416 18.81 19.30 6.57
N PHE A 417 18.19 18.16 6.86
CA PHE A 417 16.79 18.12 7.30
C PHE A 417 16.54 18.99 8.54
N CYS A 418 17.40 18.88 9.56
CA CYS A 418 17.30 19.68 10.78
C CYS A 418 17.42 21.19 10.49
N LYS A 419 18.38 21.58 9.64
CA LYS A 419 18.56 22.97 9.20
C LYS A 419 17.33 23.51 8.48
N GLU A 420 16.76 22.74 7.57
CA GLU A 420 15.62 23.15 6.75
C GLU A 420 14.31 23.23 7.55
N THR A 421 14.12 22.35 8.54
CA THR A 421 12.90 22.30 9.36
C THR A 421 12.98 23.15 10.63
N GLY A 422 14.19 23.55 11.05
CA GLY A 422 14.44 24.24 12.32
C GLY A 422 14.46 23.30 13.54
N ILE A 423 14.46 21.99 13.34
CA ILE A 423 14.54 20.99 14.41
C ILE A 423 16.01 20.90 14.89
N GLU A 424 16.23 20.81 16.19
CA GLU A 424 17.57 20.65 16.76
C GLU A 424 18.18 19.29 16.34
N PRO A 425 19.41 19.27 15.80
CA PRO A 425 20.03 18.02 15.37
C PRO A 425 20.33 17.09 16.55
N PRO A 426 20.17 15.75 16.38
CA PRO A 426 20.56 14.80 17.42
C PRO A 426 22.05 14.92 17.76
N LYS A 427 22.38 14.90 19.06
CA LYS A 427 23.77 14.98 19.53
C LYS A 427 24.64 13.85 18.99
N ASP A 428 24.11 12.62 18.98
CA ASP A 428 24.81 11.42 18.52
C ASP A 428 24.19 10.86 17.24
N ILE A 429 24.85 11.08 16.09
CA ILE A 429 24.47 10.47 14.81
C ILE A 429 25.51 9.40 14.44
N PRO A 430 25.16 8.10 14.48
CA PRO A 430 26.09 7.02 14.15
C PRO A 430 26.46 7.05 12.66
N THR A 431 27.62 6.49 12.31
CA THR A 431 27.99 6.26 10.90
C THR A 431 27.46 4.89 10.48
N PRO A 432 26.57 4.78 9.49
CA PRO A 432 26.13 3.47 9.01
C PRO A 432 27.32 2.72 8.39
N LYS A 433 27.43 1.41 8.68
CA LYS A 433 28.44 0.52 8.10
C LYS A 433 27.77 -0.47 7.14
N GLY A 434 28.44 -0.76 6.01
CA GLY A 434 27.93 -1.67 4.99
C GLY A 434 26.59 -1.19 4.39
N ALA A 435 25.68 -2.12 4.11
CA ALA A 435 24.35 -1.85 3.54
C ALA A 435 23.31 -1.32 4.56
N ARG A 436 23.74 -0.83 5.72
CA ARG A 436 22.81 -0.33 6.76
C ARG A 436 22.42 1.12 6.49
N VAL A 437 21.24 1.50 6.97
CA VAL A 437 20.70 2.87 6.85
C VAL A 437 20.59 3.53 8.23
N LEU A 438 20.54 4.85 8.26
CA LEU A 438 20.14 5.60 9.46
C LEU A 438 18.62 5.74 9.48
N PHE A 439 18.01 5.42 10.61
CA PHE A 439 16.58 5.61 10.86
C PHE A 439 16.37 6.51 12.06
N TRP A 440 15.56 7.55 11.91
CA TRP A 440 15.29 8.51 12.98
C TRP A 440 13.84 9.02 12.92
N ARG A 441 13.25 9.28 14.09
CA ARG A 441 11.92 9.88 14.24
C ARG A 441 12.04 11.20 14.99
N PRO A 442 12.10 12.36 14.30
CA PRO A 442 12.42 13.65 14.90
C PRO A 442 11.54 14.02 16.09
N GLN A 443 10.23 13.80 15.96
CA GLN A 443 9.23 14.20 16.96
C GLN A 443 9.15 13.26 18.17
N SER A 444 9.86 12.12 18.16
CA SER A 444 9.74 11.10 19.20
C SER A 444 10.73 11.24 20.35
N GLY A 445 11.71 12.15 20.24
CA GLY A 445 12.84 12.24 21.16
C GLY A 445 13.79 11.02 21.17
N LYS A 446 13.55 10.03 20.29
CA LYS A 446 14.37 8.82 20.21
C LYS A 446 15.69 9.09 19.48
N LYS A 447 16.74 8.35 19.90
CA LYS A 447 18.05 8.36 19.26
C LYS A 447 17.98 7.83 17.83
N VAL A 448 18.90 8.32 16.98
CA VAL A 448 19.12 7.79 15.63
C VAL A 448 19.60 6.35 15.74
N LYS A 449 18.99 5.45 14.97
CA LYS A 449 19.34 4.02 14.94
C LYS A 449 19.96 3.64 13.61
N THR A 450 20.80 2.61 13.62
CA THR A 450 21.28 1.98 12.39
C THR A 450 20.46 0.71 12.13
N VAL A 451 19.84 0.62 10.96
CA VAL A 451 18.91 -0.45 10.59
C VAL A 451 19.50 -1.25 9.42
N LYS A 452 19.50 -2.57 9.52
CA LYS A 452 19.73 -3.44 8.36
C LYS A 452 18.39 -3.57 7.65
N VAL A 453 18.27 -2.96 6.47
CA VAL A 453 17.01 -2.97 5.71
C VAL A 453 16.74 -4.35 5.11
N VAL A 454 15.47 -4.63 4.87
CA VAL A 454 15.05 -5.80 4.09
C VAL A 454 15.43 -5.56 2.62
N GLU A 455 15.90 -6.61 1.95
CA GLU A 455 16.21 -6.57 0.52
C GLU A 455 14.96 -6.89 -0.31
N PRO A 456 14.77 -6.27 -1.48
CA PRO A 456 13.64 -6.57 -2.35
C PRO A 456 13.79 -7.98 -2.95
N ARG A 457 12.67 -8.66 -3.21
CA ARG A 457 12.66 -9.90 -3.99
C ARG A 457 12.86 -9.61 -5.47
N GLN A 458 12.30 -8.50 -5.94
CA GLN A 458 12.42 -8.05 -7.32
C GLN A 458 13.73 -7.29 -7.53
N SER A 459 14.45 -7.66 -8.58
CA SER A 459 15.53 -6.84 -9.09
C SER A 459 14.96 -5.84 -10.09
N LEU A 460 14.75 -4.58 -9.68
CA LEU A 460 14.47 -3.52 -10.65
C LEU A 460 15.63 -3.45 -11.66
N LYS A 461 15.31 -3.45 -12.96
CA LYS A 461 16.27 -3.30 -14.08
C LYS A 461 16.80 -1.86 -14.18
N ARG A 462 17.27 -1.32 -13.05
CA ARG A 462 17.45 0.12 -12.82
C ARG A 462 18.72 0.73 -13.42
N HIS A 463 19.60 -0.07 -14.02
CA HIS A 463 20.85 0.44 -14.60
C HIS A 463 20.92 0.34 -16.12
N SER A 464 19.96 -0.31 -16.77
CA SER A 464 20.05 -0.56 -18.19
C SER A 464 19.51 0.66 -18.98
N ARG A 465 18.27 1.10 -18.77
CA ARG A 465 17.62 2.07 -19.67
C ARG A 465 18.09 3.52 -19.57
N LYS A 466 18.49 4.01 -18.38
CA LYS A 466 18.97 5.40 -18.20
C LYS A 466 20.18 5.73 -19.07
N TYR A 467 21.10 4.79 -19.23
CA TYR A 467 22.28 4.92 -20.11
C TYR A 467 22.03 4.42 -21.53
N ALA A 468 20.96 3.64 -21.73
CA ALA A 468 20.56 3.23 -23.07
C ALA A 468 19.89 4.35 -23.85
N GLU A 469 18.97 5.08 -23.23
CA GLU A 469 18.12 6.07 -23.89
C GLU A 469 18.39 7.52 -23.42
N GLY A 470 18.88 7.75 -22.19
CA GLY A 470 19.17 9.09 -21.66
C GLY A 470 20.52 9.67 -22.08
N GLN A 471 20.71 11.00 -22.06
CA GLN A 471 21.96 11.65 -22.50
C GLN A 471 23.08 11.59 -21.43
N LEU A 472 24.20 10.94 -21.75
CA LEU A 472 25.47 11.02 -21.04
C LEU A 472 26.15 12.37 -21.30
N ASP A 473 26.86 12.86 -20.28
CA ASP A 473 27.73 14.03 -20.42
C ASP A 473 28.91 13.75 -21.37
N GLU A 474 29.70 14.78 -21.69
CA GLU A 474 30.85 14.62 -22.61
C GLU A 474 31.87 13.61 -22.09
N ALA A 475 32.12 13.59 -20.77
CA ALA A 475 33.06 12.65 -20.16
C ALA A 475 32.55 11.20 -20.16
N GLY A 476 31.24 10.98 -20.14
CA GLY A 476 30.61 9.66 -20.15
C GLY A 476 30.28 9.11 -21.54
N SER A 477 30.30 9.95 -22.58
CA SER A 477 29.97 9.55 -23.96
C SER A 477 31.04 8.64 -24.57
N PHE A 478 30.64 7.72 -25.45
CA PHE A 478 31.59 7.01 -26.29
C PHE A 478 31.92 7.86 -27.51
N TYR A 479 33.16 7.82 -27.95
CA TYR A 479 33.57 8.50 -29.17
C TYR A 479 34.23 7.48 -30.09
N PHE A 480 33.67 7.35 -31.29
CA PHE A 480 34.28 6.55 -32.33
C PHE A 480 35.38 7.35 -33.02
N HIS A 481 36.61 6.87 -32.89
CA HIS A 481 37.81 7.43 -33.47
C HIS A 481 38.58 6.37 -34.25
N GLY A 482 38.88 6.66 -35.52
CA GLY A 482 39.72 5.77 -36.34
C GLY A 482 41.20 5.83 -35.93
N PRO A 483 42.04 4.91 -36.47
CA PRO A 483 43.47 4.80 -36.15
C PRO A 483 44.30 6.10 -36.34
N ASP A 484 43.81 7.03 -37.18
CA ASP A 484 44.44 8.33 -37.48
C ASP A 484 43.60 9.55 -37.03
N ASN A 485 42.68 9.36 -36.07
CA ASN A 485 41.73 10.40 -35.66
C ASN A 485 40.80 10.90 -36.79
N ALA A 486 40.64 10.09 -37.85
CA ALA A 486 39.90 10.42 -39.07
C ALA A 486 38.37 10.59 -38.87
N MET A 487 37.84 10.22 -37.70
CA MET A 487 36.44 10.40 -37.31
C MET A 487 36.34 10.76 -35.82
N ASN A 488 35.29 11.51 -35.47
CA ASN A 488 34.94 11.84 -34.09
C ASN A 488 33.42 11.87 -33.95
N LEU A 489 32.81 10.68 -33.91
CA LEU A 489 31.37 10.53 -33.76
C LEU A 489 31.03 10.22 -32.30
N ARG A 490 30.25 11.11 -31.68
CA ARG A 490 29.86 11.01 -30.27
C ARG A 490 28.59 10.18 -30.12
N ALA A 491 28.66 9.11 -29.34
CA ALA A 491 27.52 8.38 -28.82
C ALA A 491 27.28 8.73 -27.35
N HIS A 492 26.28 9.56 -27.11
CA HIS A 492 25.90 9.98 -25.76
C HIS A 492 24.95 9.00 -25.05
N ASN A 493 24.61 7.86 -25.64
CA ASN A 493 23.86 6.77 -25.00
C ASN A 493 24.02 5.46 -25.81
N LEU A 494 23.54 4.35 -25.28
CA LEU A 494 23.70 3.03 -25.93
C LEU A 494 22.93 2.90 -27.26
N MET A 495 21.79 3.60 -27.40
CA MET A 495 21.00 3.56 -28.63
C MET A 495 21.70 4.31 -29.78
N ILE A 496 22.24 5.49 -29.51
CA ILE A 496 23.05 6.26 -30.47
C ILE A 496 24.35 5.50 -30.77
N PHE A 497 24.95 4.82 -29.78
CA PHE A 497 26.08 3.92 -30.01
C PHE A 497 25.73 2.83 -31.03
N ALA A 498 24.60 2.13 -30.85
CA ALA A 498 24.17 1.09 -31.77
C ALA A 498 23.90 1.62 -33.19
N GLN A 499 23.26 2.78 -33.31
CA GLN A 499 23.00 3.44 -34.59
C GLN A 499 24.29 3.84 -35.32
N ILE A 500 25.25 4.45 -34.62
CA ILE A 500 26.53 4.85 -35.22
C ILE A 500 27.34 3.61 -35.62
N ALA A 501 27.35 2.58 -34.76
CA ALA A 501 28.06 1.33 -35.02
C ALA A 501 27.59 0.62 -36.29
N GLU A 502 26.30 0.68 -36.64
CA GLU A 502 25.80 0.13 -37.90
C GLU A 502 26.40 0.82 -39.14
N GLY A 503 26.69 2.12 -39.06
CA GLY A 503 27.16 2.94 -40.17
C GLY A 503 28.66 3.17 -40.26
N ILE A 504 29.45 2.71 -39.29
CA ILE A 504 30.90 3.01 -39.23
C ILE A 504 31.75 2.07 -40.09
N ASP A 505 32.92 2.51 -40.55
CA ASP A 505 33.81 1.66 -41.33
C ASP A 505 34.49 0.56 -40.49
N ASP A 506 34.87 -0.54 -41.12
CA ASP A 506 35.44 -1.71 -40.43
C ASP A 506 36.78 -1.42 -39.74
N LYS A 507 37.58 -0.46 -40.23
CA LYS A 507 38.86 -0.11 -39.60
C LYS A 507 38.64 0.62 -38.28
N THR A 508 37.68 1.55 -38.24
CA THR A 508 37.32 2.26 -37.01
C THR A 508 36.66 1.32 -36.00
N TRP A 509 35.80 0.40 -36.46
CA TRP A 509 35.21 -0.61 -35.58
C TRP A 509 36.29 -1.51 -34.95
N GLU A 510 37.20 -2.03 -35.78
CA GLU A 510 38.26 -2.94 -35.33
C GLU A 510 39.27 -2.25 -34.41
N PHE A 511 39.58 -0.97 -34.64
CA PHE A 511 40.45 -0.20 -33.76
C PHE A 511 40.00 -0.27 -32.29
N HIS A 512 38.74 0.07 -32.01
CA HIS A 512 38.17 0.01 -30.66
C HIS A 512 37.93 -1.40 -30.15
N LEU A 513 37.65 -2.36 -31.06
CA LEU A 513 37.50 -3.77 -30.71
C LEU A 513 38.81 -4.32 -30.13
N ARG A 514 39.96 -4.02 -30.77
CA ARG A 514 41.27 -4.55 -30.35
C ARG A 514 41.84 -3.87 -29.10
N THR A 515 41.42 -2.64 -28.80
CA THR A 515 41.80 -1.92 -27.57
C THR A 515 40.88 -2.24 -26.38
N GLY A 516 39.77 -2.92 -26.63
CA GLY A 516 38.77 -3.31 -25.63
C GLY A 516 37.92 -2.15 -25.14
N ASP A 517 37.74 -1.12 -25.97
CA ASP A 517 37.09 0.12 -25.55
C ASP A 517 35.58 -0.05 -25.36
N TYR A 518 34.93 -0.94 -26.12
CA TYR A 518 33.50 -1.17 -26.01
C TYR A 518 33.15 -1.83 -24.68
N SER A 519 33.83 -2.92 -24.31
CA SER A 519 33.59 -3.59 -23.04
C SER A 519 33.94 -2.70 -21.83
N LYS A 520 35.00 -1.89 -21.92
CA LYS A 520 35.34 -0.89 -20.90
C LYS A 520 34.24 0.16 -20.76
N TRP A 521 33.76 0.72 -21.87
CA TRP A 521 32.69 1.72 -21.83
C TRP A 521 31.39 1.13 -21.26
N PHE A 522 31.01 -0.08 -21.67
CA PHE A 522 29.85 -0.78 -21.14
C PHE A 522 29.98 -1.07 -19.63
N ARG A 523 31.19 -1.42 -19.17
CA ARG A 523 31.46 -1.71 -17.76
C ARG A 523 31.43 -0.46 -16.88
N HIS A 524 32.04 0.62 -17.35
CA HIS A 524 32.34 1.78 -16.51
C HIS A 524 31.30 2.90 -16.65
N GLN A 525 30.81 3.16 -17.86
CA GLN A 525 29.84 4.23 -18.13
C GLN A 525 28.41 3.72 -18.17
N ILE A 526 28.12 2.67 -18.95
CA ILE A 526 26.78 2.06 -19.02
C ILE A 526 26.47 1.24 -17.75
N ARG A 527 27.50 0.77 -17.05
CA ARG A 527 27.42 -0.05 -15.83
C ARG A 527 26.68 -1.39 -16.02
N ASP A 528 26.76 -1.96 -17.22
CA ASP A 528 26.25 -3.30 -17.52
C ASP A 528 27.41 -4.29 -17.56
N LYS A 529 27.60 -5.03 -16.46
CA LYS A 529 28.68 -6.01 -16.31
C LYS A 529 28.52 -7.22 -17.24
N ASP A 530 27.29 -7.61 -17.55
CA ASP A 530 27.06 -8.78 -18.38
C ASP A 530 27.19 -8.45 -19.87
N LEU A 531 26.69 -7.29 -20.30
CA LEU A 531 26.98 -6.77 -21.65
C LEU A 531 28.49 -6.58 -21.83
N ALA A 532 29.19 -6.02 -20.83
CA ALA A 532 30.64 -5.87 -20.88
C ALA A 532 31.38 -7.22 -20.96
N ARG A 533 30.92 -8.26 -20.26
CA ARG A 533 31.53 -9.61 -20.34
C ARG A 533 31.33 -10.21 -21.73
N GLU A 534 30.11 -10.18 -22.24
CA GLU A 534 29.78 -10.72 -23.57
C GLU A 534 30.48 -9.96 -24.71
N THR A 535 30.66 -8.64 -24.55
CA THR A 535 31.43 -7.81 -25.49
C THR A 535 32.92 -8.14 -25.41
N ALA A 536 33.47 -8.34 -24.22
CA ALA A 536 34.87 -8.72 -24.05
C ALA A 536 35.19 -10.07 -24.72
N GLU A 537 34.27 -11.03 -24.69
CA GLU A 537 34.41 -12.29 -25.44
C GLU A 537 34.54 -12.07 -26.95
N ALA A 538 33.80 -11.09 -27.50
CA ALA A 538 33.91 -10.72 -28.91
C ALA A 538 35.19 -9.92 -29.23
N GLU A 539 35.70 -9.14 -28.27
CA GLU A 539 36.96 -8.40 -28.39
C GLU A 539 38.20 -9.33 -28.35
N GLU A 540 38.15 -10.37 -27.51
CA GLU A 540 39.23 -11.36 -27.33
C GLU A 540 39.31 -12.39 -28.47
N ASP A 541 38.21 -12.63 -29.18
CA ASP A 541 38.15 -13.58 -30.29
C ASP A 541 38.81 -13.01 -31.56
N LYS A 542 40.03 -13.46 -31.82
CA LYS A 542 40.83 -13.07 -33.00
C LYS A 542 40.34 -13.69 -34.31
N THR A 543 39.40 -14.63 -34.25
CA THR A 543 38.85 -15.28 -35.45
C THR A 543 37.65 -14.53 -36.04
N LEU A 544 37.06 -13.60 -35.27
CA LEU A 544 35.95 -12.79 -35.73
C LEU A 544 36.40 -11.67 -36.67
N SER A 545 35.69 -11.52 -37.78
CA SER A 545 35.79 -10.35 -38.64
C SER A 545 35.22 -9.11 -37.94
N ALA A 546 35.54 -7.91 -38.44
CA ALA A 546 34.94 -6.66 -37.97
C ALA A 546 33.40 -6.70 -38.08
N GLN A 547 32.86 -7.32 -39.13
CA GLN A 547 31.42 -7.44 -39.36
C GLN A 547 30.76 -8.42 -38.37
N ASP A 548 31.38 -9.57 -38.12
CA ASP A 548 30.83 -10.59 -37.21
C ASP A 548 30.89 -10.16 -35.75
N SER A 549 32.01 -9.55 -35.33
CA SER A 549 32.16 -8.97 -33.99
C SER A 549 31.16 -7.84 -33.76
N ARG A 550 30.99 -6.95 -34.75
CA ARG A 550 29.98 -5.88 -34.72
C ARG A 550 28.57 -6.41 -34.57
N LYS A 551 28.20 -7.38 -35.41
CA LYS A 551 26.89 -8.03 -35.33
C LYS A 551 26.66 -8.65 -33.95
N ARG A 552 27.64 -9.38 -33.41
CA ARG A 552 27.54 -10.00 -32.08
C ARG A 552 27.35 -8.97 -30.96
N VAL A 553 28.10 -7.88 -30.98
CA VAL A 553 27.97 -6.80 -29.98
C VAL A 553 26.62 -6.08 -30.11
N LEU A 554 26.19 -5.75 -31.33
CA LEU A 554 24.89 -5.12 -31.58
C LEU A 554 23.72 -6.03 -31.21
N ASP A 555 23.80 -7.32 -31.49
CA ASP A 555 22.78 -8.29 -31.10
C ASP A 555 22.69 -8.43 -29.57
N ALA A 556 23.82 -8.39 -28.86
CA ALA A 556 23.85 -8.38 -27.40
C ALA A 556 23.22 -7.11 -26.81
N VAL A 557 23.47 -5.95 -27.43
CA VAL A 557 22.81 -4.67 -27.08
C VAL A 557 21.30 -4.78 -27.36
N ARG A 558 20.89 -5.16 -28.57
CA ARG A 558 19.47 -5.23 -28.94
C ARG A 558 18.67 -6.21 -28.07
N ARG A 559 19.22 -7.40 -27.81
CA ARG A 559 18.59 -8.41 -26.94
C ARG A 559 18.34 -7.89 -25.52
N ARG A 560 19.23 -7.05 -24.99
CA ARG A 560 19.08 -6.48 -23.64
C ARG A 560 18.24 -5.20 -23.60
N TYR A 561 18.23 -4.41 -24.67
CA TYR A 561 17.77 -3.03 -24.64
C TYR A 561 16.67 -2.67 -25.63
N THR A 562 16.46 -3.44 -26.71
CA THR A 562 15.47 -3.13 -27.76
C THR A 562 14.41 -4.21 -27.97
N ALA A 563 14.47 -5.35 -27.27
CA ALA A 563 13.45 -6.38 -27.38
C ALA A 563 12.15 -5.98 -26.64
N PRO A 564 10.96 -6.07 -27.27
CA PRO A 564 9.69 -5.97 -26.55
C PRO A 564 9.59 -7.11 -25.54
N ALA A 565 8.93 -6.85 -24.40
CA ALA A 565 8.62 -7.90 -23.43
C ALA A 565 7.76 -8.97 -24.11
N THR A 566 8.38 -10.09 -24.51
CA THR A 566 7.66 -11.29 -24.90
C THR A 566 6.99 -11.85 -23.66
N ALA A 567 5.67 -12.05 -23.73
CA ALA A 567 4.87 -12.75 -22.72
C ALA A 567 5.45 -14.15 -22.45
N PRO A 568 5.36 -14.68 -21.21
CA PRO A 568 5.77 -16.05 -20.95
C PRO A 568 4.80 -17.05 -21.59
N GLU A 569 5.36 -18.12 -22.15
CA GLU A 569 4.65 -19.35 -22.56
C GLU A 569 4.04 -20.09 -21.36
#